data_AF-A0A9C9JS23-F1
#
_entry.id   AF-A0A9C9JS23-F1
#
_cell.length_a   1.000
_cell.length_b   1.000
_cell.length_c   1.000
_cell.angle_alpha   90.00
_cell.angle_beta   90.00
_cell.angle_gamma   90.00
#
_symmetry.space_group_name_H-M   'P 1'
#
loop_
_entity.id
_entity.type
_entity.pdbx_description
1 polymer ?
#
loop_
_entity_poly.entity_id
_entity_poly.type
_entity_poly.pdbx_seq_one_letter_code
_entity_poly.pdbx_strand_id
1 'polypeptide(L)' 'MIKILIADDHAIVREGLKQIVAEQSGMQVTGEASNYTELF' A
#
# COMPACT_ATOMS: atom_id res chain seq x y z
N MET A 1 8.47 -6.08 12.16
CA MET A 1 7.56 -5.11 11.52
C MET A 1 7.74 -5.22 10.02
N ILE A 2 6.68 -5.60 9.30
CA ILE A 2 6.68 -5.79 7.85
C ILE A 2 6.30 -4.46 7.21
N LYS A 3 7.13 -3.97 6.29
CA LYS A 3 6.89 -2.74 5.53
C LYS A 3 6.27 -3.11 4.19
N ILE A 4 5.20 -2.43 3.83
CA ILE A 4 4.39 -2.72 2.63
C ILE A 4 4.39 -1.47 1.76
N LEU A 5 4.63 -1.67 0.46
CA LEU A 5 4.36 -0.67 -0.58
C LEU A 5 3.22 -1.20 -1.44
N ILE A 6 2.21 -0.35 -1.68
CA ILE A 6 1.05 -0.72 -2.50
C ILE A 6 1.22 -0.11 -3.89
N ALA A 7 1.27 -0.93 -4.93
CA ALA A 7 1.38 -0.50 -6.31
C ALA A 7 0.12 -0.88 -7.09
N ASP A 8 -0.69 0.11 -7.48
CA ASP A 8 -1.92 -0.08 -8.26
C ASP A 8 -2.33 1.24 -8.92
N ASP A 9 -2.74 1.21 -10.18
CA ASP A 9 -3.15 2.37 -10.97
C ASP A 9 -4.52 2.94 -10.53
N HIS A 10 -5.28 2.21 -9.73
CA HIS A 10 -6.60 2.60 -9.23
C HIS A 10 -6.55 3.06 -7.76
N ALA A 11 -6.90 4.33 -7.52
CA ALA A 11 -6.93 4.90 -6.17
C ALA A 11 -7.86 4.14 -5.20
N ILE A 12 -9.03 3.70 -5.69
CA ILE A 12 -10.00 2.96 -4.85
C ILE A 12 -9.43 1.63 -4.32
N VAL A 13 -8.60 0.95 -5.11
CA VAL A 13 -7.96 -0.31 -4.71
C VAL A 13 -6.92 -0.05 -3.61
N ARG A 14 -6.11 1.01 -3.77
CA ARG A 14 -5.10 1.37 -2.77
C ARG A 14 -5.72 1.74 -1.42
N GLU A 15 -6.81 2.50 -1.42
CA GLU A 15 -7.53 2.82 -0.18
C GLU A 15 -8.08 1.55 0.50
N GLY A 16 -8.69 0.64 -0.26
CA GLY A 16 -9.16 -0.64 0.28
C GLY A 16 -8.05 -1.49 0.88
N LEU A 17 -6.91 -1.62 0.17
CA LEU A 17 -5.74 -2.37 0.66
C LEU A 17 -5.12 -1.74 1.91
N LYS A 18 -5.07 -0.41 2.00
CA LYS A 18 -4.61 0.28 3.22
C LYS A 18 -5.47 -0.04 4.43
N GLN A 19 -6.79 -0.09 4.28
CA GLN A 19 -7.70 -0.45 5.36
C GLN A 19 -7.45 -1.88 5.84
N ILE A 20 -7.32 -2.83 4.92
CA ILE A 20 -7.02 -4.23 5.25
C ILE A 20 -5.69 -4.35 6.00
N VAL A 21 -4.64 -3.65 5.53
CA VAL A 21 -3.32 -3.67 6.19
C VAL A 21 -3.37 -3.02 7.58
N ALA A 22 -4.16 -1.96 7.77
CA ALA A 22 -4.29 -1.29 9.06
C ALA A 22 -4.90 -2.17 10.16
N GLU A 23 -5.67 -3.20 9.79
CA GLU A 23 -6.22 -4.20 10.73
C GLU A 23 -5.18 -5.24 11.18
N GLN A 24 -4.03 -5.34 10.49
CA GLN A 24 -3.01 -6.34 10.76
C GLN A 24 -1.89 -5.79 11.66
N SER A 25 -1.78 -6.35 12.86
CA SER A 25 -0.69 -6.02 13.78
C SER A 25 0.68 -6.42 13.19
N GLY A 26 1.65 -5.52 13.29
CA GLY A 26 3.02 -5.77 12.83
C GLY A 26 3.26 -5.48 11.34
N MET A 27 2.26 -5.00 10.61
CA MET A 27 2.37 -4.51 9.25
C MET A 27 2.21 -2.99 9.18
N GLN A 28 2.88 -2.34 8.23
CA GLN A 28 2.78 -0.90 8.01
C GLN A 28 2.92 -0.59 6.53
N VAL A 29 1.96 0.16 5.97
CA VAL A 29 2.10 0.75 4.63
C VAL A 29 3.06 1.93 4.73
N THR A 30 4.17 1.87 4.00
CA THR A 30 5.22 2.89 3.99
C THR A 30 5.33 3.64 2.67
N GLY A 31 4.53 3.27 1.67
CA GLY A 31 4.51 3.93 0.37
C GLY A 31 3.38 3.42 -0.53
N GLU A 32 3.07 4.22 -1.53
CA GLU A 32 2.11 3.91 -2.58
C GLU A 32 2.71 4.32 -3.93
N ALA A 33 2.36 3.58 -4.99
CA ALA A 33 2.73 3.90 -6.36
C ALA A 33 1.52 3.66 -7.28
N SER A 34 1.23 4.62 -8.16
CA SER A 34 0.20 4.47 -9.19
C SER A 34 0.71 3.82 -10.47
N ASN A 35 2.02 3.72 -10.62
CA ASN A 35 2.70 3.16 -11.78
C ASN A 35 4.15 2.80 -11.42
N TYR A 36 4.86 2.16 -12.35
CA TYR A 36 6.22 1.69 -12.11
C TYR A 36 7.26 2.80 -11.90
N THR A 37 7.01 4.03 -12.39
CA THR A 37 7.96 5.15 -12.22
C THR A 37 7.94 5.75 -10.82
N GLU A 38 6.89 5.47 -10.06
CA GLU A 38 6.75 5.89 -8.65
C GLU A 38 7.30 4.84 -7.66
N LEU A 39 7.74 3.67 -8.14
CA LEU A 39 8.42 2.66 -7.32
C LEU A 39 9.84 3.11 -6.97
N PHE A 40 10.24 2.92 -5.71
CA PHE A 40 11.54 3.31 -5.17
C PHE A 40 12.21 2.19 -4.37
#